data_AF-A0A3D2PRZ7-F1
#
_entry.id   AF-A0A3D2PRZ7-F1
#
_cell.length_a   1.000
_cell.length_b   1.000
_cell.length_c   1.000
_cell.angle_alpha   90.00
_cell.angle_beta   90.00
_cell.angle_gamma   90.00
#
_symmetry.space_group_name_H-M   'P 1'
#
loop_
_entity.id
_entity.type
_entity.pdbx_description
1 polymer ?
#
loop_
_entity_poly.entity_id
_entity_poly.type
_entity_poly.pdbx_seq_one_letter_code
_entity_poly.pdbx_strand_id
1 'polypeptide(L)'
;TALPIGVRQVETMRTMLTQSLAVLMPFNVQELNDEGGVYYGINQVSKNINIGNRKKLINGNGFVFGVPGSGKSFFCKAAMGQVFLSTDDEIIIIDPMNEYFDIATTYGGTVINMSTYTDNYVNPLAMDVWNLDQ
;
A
#
# COMPACT_ATOMS: atom_id res chain seq x y z
N THR A 1 -36.77 -3.72 17.09
CA THR A 1 -36.42 -4.23 15.75
C THR A 1 -37.61 -4.03 14.85
N ALA A 2 -37.49 -3.17 13.83
CA ALA A 2 -38.49 -3.08 12.79
C ALA A 2 -38.26 -4.26 11.82
N LEU A 3 -39.33 -4.92 11.39
CA LEU A 3 -39.25 -5.85 10.26
C LEU A 3 -38.84 -5.06 9.00
N PRO A 4 -38.24 -5.71 7.99
CA PRO A 4 -37.81 -5.06 6.73
C PRO A 4 -38.95 -4.36 5.94
N ILE A 5 -40.18 -4.43 6.44
CA ILE A 5 -41.37 -3.72 5.96
C ILE A 5 -41.60 -2.36 6.64
N GLY A 6 -40.73 -1.93 7.57
CA GLY A 6 -40.83 -0.63 8.25
C GLY A 6 -41.97 -0.51 9.28
N VAL A 7 -42.80 -1.54 9.41
CA VAL A 7 -43.91 -1.58 10.37
C VAL A 7 -43.53 -2.42 11.58
N ARG A 8 -43.75 -1.87 12.79
CA ARG A 8 -43.56 -2.61 14.05
C ARG A 8 -44.82 -3.42 14.34
N GLN A 9 -44.79 -4.72 14.01
CA GLN A 9 -45.89 -5.66 14.28
C GLN A 9 -45.71 -6.49 15.57
N VAL A 10 -44.68 -6.20 16.36
CA VAL A 10 -44.40 -6.90 17.63
C VAL A 10 -44.60 -5.93 18.79
N GLU A 11 -45.62 -6.22 19.62
CA GLU A 11 -45.98 -5.43 20.80
C GLU A 11 -45.08 -5.73 22.01
N THR A 12 -44.54 -6.95 22.09
CA THR A 12 -43.70 -7.40 23.22
C THR A 12 -42.27 -6.84 23.10
N MET A 13 -41.92 -5.90 23.97
CA MET A 13 -40.55 -5.40 24.10
C MET A 13 -39.82 -6.16 25.20
N ARG A 14 -38.63 -6.67 24.86
CA ARG A 14 -37.69 -7.20 25.85
C ARG A 14 -36.57 -6.18 26.05
N THR A 15 -36.27 -5.85 27.31
CA THR A 15 -35.11 -5.04 27.66
C THR A 15 -33.84 -5.80 27.27
N MET A 16 -33.05 -5.25 26.34
CA MET A 16 -31.71 -5.76 26.07
C MET A 16 -30.76 -5.17 27.11
N LEU A 17 -29.96 -6.04 27.74
CA LEU A 17 -28.85 -5.60 28.57
C LEU A 17 -27.77 -4.99 27.68
N THR A 18 -27.05 -3.99 28.19
CA THR A 18 -25.95 -3.32 27.48
C THR A 18 -24.93 -4.31 26.92
N GLN A 19 -24.71 -5.43 27.62
CA GLN A 19 -23.86 -6.54 27.17
C GLN A 19 -24.38 -7.22 25.88
N SER A 20 -25.69 -7.47 25.77
CA SER A 20 -26.28 -8.07 24.57
C SER A 20 -26.27 -7.11 23.38
N LEU A 21 -26.38 -5.81 23.64
CA LEU A 21 -26.24 -4.76 22.63
C LEU A 21 -24.79 -4.61 22.14
N ALA A 22 -23.81 -4.78 23.03
CA ALA A 22 -22.40 -4.75 22.67
C ALA A 22 -21.99 -5.90 21.74
N VAL A 23 -22.63 -7.08 21.84
CA VAL A 23 -22.39 -8.22 20.92
C VAL A 23 -22.88 -7.94 19.49
N LEU A 24 -23.85 -7.02 19.31
CA LEU A 24 -24.34 -6.60 17.99
C LEU A 24 -23.49 -5.48 17.37
N MET A 25 -22.61 -4.85 18.15
CA MET A 25 -21.61 -3.91 17.64
C MET A 25 -20.42 -4.74 17.12
N PRO A 26 -20.11 -4.72 15.82
CA PRO A 26 -19.01 -5.49 15.29
C PRO A 26 -17.73 -4.95 15.94
N PHE A 27 -17.10 -5.77 16.78
CA PHE A 27 -15.89 -5.39 17.50
C PHE A 27 -14.75 -5.11 16.49
N ASN A 28 -14.43 -3.83 16.36
CA ASN A 28 -13.08 -3.26 16.25
C ASN A 28 -12.15 -3.84 15.15
N VAL A 29 -12.67 -4.12 13.95
CA VAL A 29 -11.79 -4.28 12.79
C VAL A 29 -11.45 -2.88 12.27
N GLN A 30 -10.19 -2.47 12.44
CA GLN A 30 -9.67 -1.28 11.75
C GLN A 30 -9.46 -1.63 10.29
N GLU A 31 -10.21 -0.95 9.42
CA GLU A 31 -10.02 -1.01 7.99
C GLU A 31 -9.12 0.12 7.53
N LEU A 32 -8.18 -0.20 6.65
CA LEU A 32 -7.39 0.79 5.95
C LEU A 32 -8.02 0.98 4.57
N ASN A 33 -8.72 2.10 4.37
CA ASN A 33 -9.36 2.42 3.10
C ASN A 33 -9.22 3.90 2.77
N ASP A 34 -8.06 4.25 2.22
CA ASP A 34 -7.76 5.62 1.81
C ASP A 34 -8.17 5.87 0.35
N GLU A 35 -8.90 6.95 0.11
CA GLU A 35 -9.16 7.43 -1.25
C GLU A 35 -7.85 7.69 -2.02
N GLY A 36 -7.81 7.21 -3.28
CA GLY A 36 -6.65 7.31 -4.16
C GLY A 36 -5.42 6.53 -3.67
N GLY A 37 -5.60 5.60 -2.74
CA GLY A 37 -4.52 4.77 -2.22
C GLY A 37 -4.17 3.58 -3.11
N VAL A 38 -3.08 2.91 -2.74
CA VAL A 38 -2.58 1.70 -3.39
C VAL A 38 -3.10 0.48 -2.64
N TYR A 39 -3.34 -0.63 -3.34
CA TYR A 39 -3.74 -1.91 -2.75
C TYR A 39 -2.57 -2.58 -2.01
N TYR A 40 -2.80 -2.90 -0.73
CA TYR A 40 -1.83 -3.58 0.15
C TYR A 40 -2.18 -5.04 0.45
N GLY A 41 -3.39 -5.48 0.12
CA GLY A 41 -3.83 -6.84 0.42
C GLY A 41 -5.25 -6.90 0.95
N ILE A 42 -5.55 -8.01 1.62
CA ILE A 42 -6.87 -8.28 2.21
C ILE A 42 -6.70 -8.44 3.72
N ASN A 43 -7.58 -7.79 4.47
CA ASN A 43 -7.71 -7.97 5.90
C ASN A 43 -8.14 -9.40 6.21
N GLN A 44 -7.36 -10.13 7.02
CA GLN A 44 -7.63 -11.54 7.27
C GLN A 44 -8.88 -11.80 8.12
N VAL A 45 -9.34 -10.81 8.89
CA VAL A 45 -10.50 -10.93 9.78
C VAL A 45 -11.78 -10.53 9.05
N SER A 46 -11.84 -9.32 8.51
CA SER A 46 -13.04 -8.81 7.82
C SER A 46 -13.16 -9.26 6.37
N LYS A 47 -12.06 -9.74 5.76
CA LYS A 47 -11.96 -10.04 4.33
C LYS A 47 -12.16 -8.83 3.41
N ASN A 48 -12.11 -7.62 3.97
CA ASN A 48 -12.12 -6.38 3.20
C ASN A 48 -10.75 -6.07 2.60
N ILE A 49 -10.75 -5.19 1.60
CA ILE A 49 -9.55 -4.75 0.91
C ILE A 49 -8.84 -3.68 1.76
N ASN A 50 -7.51 -3.82 1.90
CA ASN A 50 -6.67 -2.79 2.48
C ASN A 50 -6.11 -1.87 1.38
N ILE A 51 -6.57 -0.63 1.35
CA ILE A 51 -6.13 0.44 0.44
C ILE A 51 -5.50 1.55 1.27
N GLY A 52 -4.22 1.85 1.02
CA GLY A 52 -3.46 2.84 1.78
C GLY A 52 -2.86 3.93 0.90
N ASN A 53 -3.00 5.19 1.31
CA ASN A 53 -2.40 6.33 0.61
C ASN A 53 -1.27 6.95 1.44
N ARG A 54 -0.02 6.63 1.07
CA ARG A 54 1.18 7.11 1.78
C ARG A 54 1.31 8.64 1.77
N LYS A 55 0.73 9.34 0.79
CA LYS A 55 0.78 10.81 0.71
C LYS A 55 -0.05 11.50 1.81
N LYS A 56 -0.97 10.78 2.46
CA LYS A 56 -1.77 11.30 3.59
C LYS A 56 -1.05 11.17 4.93
N LEU A 57 0.05 10.44 5.00
CA LEU A 57 0.82 10.21 6.22
C LEU A 57 1.80 11.36 6.45
N ILE A 58 2.10 11.64 7.73
CA ILE A 58 3.18 12.57 8.13
C ILE A 58 4.52 12.13 7.50
N ASN A 59 4.72 10.81 7.38
CA ASN A 59 5.84 10.21 6.67
C ASN A 59 5.32 9.12 5.74
N GLY A 60 5.59 9.27 4.43
CA GLY A 60 5.21 8.32 3.39
C GLY A 60 6.16 7.12 3.23
N ASN A 61 7.18 6.98 4.09
CA ASN A 61 8.13 5.87 4.03
C ASN A 61 7.47 4.54 4.41
N GLY A 62 7.89 3.45 3.78
CA GLY A 62 7.40 2.11 4.07
C GLY A 62 8.53 1.07 4.09
N PHE A 63 8.37 0.06 4.94
CA PHE A 63 9.33 -1.05 5.06
C PHE A 63 8.64 -2.37 4.72
N VAL A 64 9.30 -3.21 3.93
CA VAL A 64 8.81 -4.54 3.55
C VAL A 64 9.80 -5.58 4.06
N PHE A 65 9.39 -6.37 5.05
CA PHE A 65 10.22 -7.42 5.65
C PHE A 65 9.69 -8.81 5.28
N GLY A 66 10.58 -9.81 5.29
CA GLY A 66 10.21 -11.20 5.07
C GLY A 66 11.39 -12.11 4.79
N VAL A 67 11.22 -13.41 5.02
CA VAL A 67 12.22 -14.44 4.71
C VAL A 67 12.37 -14.64 3.19
N PRO A 68 13.50 -15.17 2.69
CA PRO A 68 13.61 -15.57 1.28
C PRO A 68 12.42 -16.46 0.87
N GLY A 69 11.81 -16.20 -0.28
CA GLY A 69 10.61 -16.90 -0.75
C GLY A 69 9.28 -16.41 -0.18
N SER A 70 9.24 -15.43 0.74
CA SER A 70 7.97 -14.92 1.31
C SER A 70 7.18 -14.00 0.39
N GLY A 71 7.63 -13.75 -0.84
CA GLY A 71 6.94 -12.88 -1.79
C GLY A 71 7.24 -11.38 -1.66
N LYS A 72 8.33 -10.99 -0.96
CA LYS A 72 8.76 -9.57 -0.84
C LYS A 72 8.85 -8.86 -2.20
N SER A 73 9.63 -9.43 -3.12
CA SER A 73 9.85 -8.82 -4.43
C SER A 73 8.56 -8.77 -5.25
N PHE A 74 7.72 -9.80 -5.16
CA PHE A 74 6.41 -9.79 -5.80
C PHE A 74 5.53 -8.66 -5.28
N PHE A 75 5.45 -8.49 -3.95
CA PHE A 75 4.69 -7.41 -3.32
C PHE A 75 5.21 -6.03 -3.76
N CYS A 76 6.53 -5.81 -3.75
CA CYS A 76 7.12 -4.54 -4.19
C CYS A 76 6.81 -4.25 -5.67
N LYS A 77 6.94 -5.25 -6.55
CA LYS A 77 6.61 -5.13 -7.98
C LYS A 77 5.16 -4.73 -8.20
N ALA A 78 4.23 -5.38 -7.50
CA ALA A 78 2.80 -5.06 -7.58
C ALA A 78 2.48 -3.66 -7.04
N ALA A 79 3.11 -3.24 -5.94
CA ALA A 79 2.93 -1.89 -5.39
C ALA A 79 3.47 -0.82 -6.36
N MET A 80 4.66 -1.03 -6.93
CA MET A 80 5.25 -0.12 -7.91
C MET A 80 4.40 0.00 -9.19
N GLY A 81 3.92 -1.13 -9.72
CA GLY A 81 3.04 -1.12 -10.89
C GLY A 81 1.75 -0.33 -10.65
N GLN A 82 1.18 -0.42 -9.44
CA GLN A 82 -0.01 0.37 -9.10
C GLN A 82 0.29 1.86 -9.00
N VAL A 83 1.42 2.25 -8.38
CA VAL A 83 1.85 3.65 -8.33
C VAL A 83 2.04 4.19 -9.75
N PHE A 84 2.82 3.47 -10.57
CA PHE A 84 3.10 3.86 -11.96
C PHE A 84 1.84 4.07 -12.81
N LEU A 85 0.79 3.26 -12.59
CA LEU A 85 -0.45 3.33 -13.35
C LEU A 85 -1.48 4.30 -12.77
N SER A 86 -1.39 4.62 -11.48
CA SER A 86 -2.40 5.42 -10.77
C SER A 86 -1.96 6.85 -10.51
N THR A 87 -0.67 7.14 -10.58
CA THR A 87 -0.09 8.45 -10.30
C THR A 87 1.00 8.82 -11.30
N ASP A 88 1.28 10.12 -11.42
CA ASP A 88 2.40 10.64 -12.21
C ASP A 88 3.72 10.64 -11.41
N ASP A 89 3.87 9.73 -10.44
CA ASP A 89 5.05 9.68 -9.58
C ASP A 89 6.21 8.95 -10.27
N GLU A 90 7.43 9.43 -10.04
CA GLU A 90 8.64 8.77 -10.53
C GLU A 90 9.05 7.60 -9.63
N ILE A 91 9.44 6.48 -10.23
CA ILE A 91 9.87 5.27 -9.52
C ILE A 91 11.35 5.01 -9.79
N ILE A 92 12.15 5.08 -8.73
CA ILE A 92 13.58 4.79 -8.77
C ILE A 92 13.84 3.52 -7.97
N ILE A 93 14.56 2.57 -8.57
CA ILE A 93 14.85 1.27 -7.98
C ILE A 93 16.37 1.08 -7.93
N ILE A 94 16.89 0.75 -6.75
CA ILE A 94 18.27 0.31 -6.56
C ILE A 94 18.22 -1.20 -6.31
N ASP A 95 18.67 -1.98 -7.29
CA ASP A 95 18.50 -3.43 -7.31
C ASP A 95 19.86 -4.14 -7.45
N PRO A 96 20.46 -4.60 -6.33
CA PRO A 96 21.70 -5.36 -6.38
C PRO A 96 21.52 -6.82 -6.83
N MET A 97 20.28 -7.33 -6.87
CA MET A 97 19.98 -8.74 -7.19
C MET A 97 19.49 -8.96 -8.62
N ASN A 98 19.35 -7.88 -9.40
CA ASN A 98 18.87 -7.88 -10.76
C ASN A 98 17.49 -8.55 -10.95
N GLU A 99 16.59 -8.38 -9.99
CA GLU A 99 15.23 -8.90 -10.04
C GLU A 99 14.23 -7.98 -10.76
N TYR A 100 14.52 -6.69 -10.94
CA TYR A 100 13.54 -5.68 -11.41
C TYR A 100 13.72 -5.21 -12.87
N PHE A 101 14.74 -5.71 -13.56
CA PHE A 101 15.10 -5.32 -14.93
C PHE A 101 13.97 -5.53 -15.94
N ASP A 102 13.29 -6.67 -15.85
CA ASP A 102 12.19 -7.01 -16.75
C ASP A 102 11.03 -6.02 -16.63
N ILE A 103 10.75 -5.56 -15.40
CA ILE A 103 9.66 -4.62 -15.13
C ILE A 103 10.03 -3.21 -15.59
N ALA A 104 11.26 -2.77 -15.33
CA ALA A 104 11.75 -1.49 -15.83
C ALA A 104 11.64 -1.43 -17.36
N THR A 105 12.02 -2.51 -18.05
CA THR A 105 11.92 -2.60 -19.51
C THR A 105 10.47 -2.62 -19.99
N THR A 106 9.59 -3.36 -19.29
CA THR A 106 8.16 -3.46 -19.63
C THR A 106 7.44 -2.12 -19.51
N TYR A 107 7.80 -1.30 -18.51
CA TYR A 107 7.23 0.04 -18.33
C TYR A 107 7.93 1.13 -19.15
N GLY A 108 8.88 0.78 -20.02
CA GLY A 108 9.62 1.75 -20.83
C GLY A 108 10.59 2.61 -20.01
N GLY A 109 10.96 2.15 -18.81
CA GLY A 109 11.93 2.82 -17.95
C GLY A 109 13.36 2.65 -18.44
N THR A 110 14.26 3.45 -17.87
CA THR A 110 15.69 3.37 -18.16
C THR A 110 16.40 2.49 -17.15
N VAL A 111 17.18 1.54 -17.64
CA VAL A 111 18.01 0.66 -16.82
C VAL A 111 19.46 1.12 -16.92
N ILE A 112 20.02 1.56 -15.78
CA ILE A 112 21.43 1.95 -15.68
C ILE A 112 22.19 0.83 -14.99
N ASN A 113 23.03 0.12 -15.74
CA ASN A 113 23.88 -0.92 -15.18
C ASN A 113 25.16 -0.30 -14.62
N MET A 114 25.38 -0.46 -13.31
CA MET A 114 26.52 0.09 -12.56
C MET A 114 27.65 -0.94 -12.36
N SER A 115 27.98 -1.71 -13.40
CA SER A 115 29.04 -2.72 -13.34
C SER A 115 30.42 -2.13 -13.66
N THR A 116 31.49 -2.80 -13.24
CA THR A 116 32.87 -2.41 -13.61
C THR A 116 33.18 -2.58 -15.09
N TYR A 117 32.32 -3.27 -15.85
CA TYR A 117 32.49 -3.54 -17.28
C TYR A 117 31.67 -2.59 -18.17
N THR A 118 30.95 -1.65 -17.57
CA THR A 118 30.13 -0.66 -18.26
C THR A 118 30.73 0.72 -18.09
N ASP A 119 30.60 1.57 -19.11
CA ASP A 119 31.07 2.97 -19.09
C ASP A 119 30.16 3.91 -18.28
N ASN A 120 29.35 3.36 -17.38
CA ASN A 120 28.45 4.11 -16.51
C ASN A 120 29.16 4.45 -15.20
N TYR A 121 29.30 5.74 -14.90
CA TYR A 121 29.93 6.23 -13.68
C TYR A 121 29.03 7.28 -13.02
N VAL A 122 28.96 7.24 -11.69
CA VAL A 122 28.33 8.29 -10.89
C VAL A 122 29.44 9.08 -10.22
N ASN A 123 29.49 10.39 -10.43
CA ASN A 123 30.44 11.30 -9.79
C ASN A 123 29.78 12.01 -8.60
N PRO A 124 30.13 11.66 -7.34
CA PRO A 124 29.55 12.32 -6.16
C PRO A 124 29.89 13.81 -6.06
N LEU A 125 30.99 14.26 -6.67
CA LEU A 125 31.44 15.65 -6.63
C LEU A 125 30.74 16.54 -7.67
N ALA A 126 30.01 15.95 -8.63
CA ALA A 126 29.23 16.68 -9.62
C ALA A 126 27.80 17.00 -9.13
N MET A 127 27.58 17.02 -7.81
CA MET A 127 26.29 17.33 -7.22
C MET A 127 25.91 18.79 -7.46
N ASP A 128 24.68 19.02 -7.90
CA ASP A 128 24.12 20.36 -7.99
C ASP A 128 23.76 20.86 -6.57
N VAL A 129 24.70 21.57 -5.95
CA VAL A 129 24.59 22.10 -4.59
C VAL A 129 23.94 23.48 -4.52
N TRP A 130 23.65 24.11 -5.67
CA TRP A 130 23.22 25.52 -5.71
C TRP A 130 21.83 25.76 -5.08
N ASN A 131 21.01 24.70 -4.96
CA ASN A 131 19.66 24.76 -4.39
C ASN A 131 19.51 24.07 -3.02
N LEU A 132 20.61 23.66 -2.37
CA LEU A 132 20.54 22.95 -1.09
C LEU A 132 20.43 23.88 0.14
N ASP A 133 20.70 25.18 -0.02
CA ASP A 133 20.71 26.19 1.05
C ASP A 133 19.48 27.14 1.06
N GLN A 134 18.41 26.83 0.31
CA GLN A 134 17.12 27.55 0.38
C GLN A 134 16.09 26.79 1.21
#